data_AF-A0A380ZUZ8-F1
#
_entry.id   AF-A0A380ZUZ8-F1
#
_cell.length_a   1.000
_cell.length_b   1.000
_cell.length_c   1.000
_cell.angle_alpha   90.00
_cell.angle_beta   90.00
_cell.angle_gamma   90.00
#
_symmetry.space_group_name_H-M   'P 1'
#
loop_
_entity.id
_entity.type
_entity.pdbx_description
1 polymer ?
#
loop_
_entity_poly.entity_id
_entity_poly.type
_entity_poly.pdbx_seq_one_letter_code
_entity_poly.pdbx_strand_id
1 'polypeptide(L)' 'MNEYYLMSKMKSSGIAYLCWFFLGVHYAYLGKWGWQILYWLTLGGFGIWAFIDLFLIPSKVNNYNLKIAQQIEASKNQN' A
#
# COMPACT_ATOMS: atom_id res chain seq x y z
N MET A 1 3.71 -9.85 -20.40
CA MET A 1 3.25 -8.58 -19.78
C MET A 1 4.42 -7.60 -19.80
N ASN A 2 4.24 -6.34 -20.20
CA ASN A 2 5.37 -5.41 -20.33
C ASN A 2 6.00 -5.09 -18.96
N GLU A 3 7.32 -5.26 -18.79
CA GLU A 3 8.04 -4.90 -17.55
C GLU A 3 7.76 -3.45 -17.13
N TYR A 4 7.69 -2.53 -18.12
CA TYR A 4 7.35 -1.12 -17.90
C TYR A 4 5.98 -0.92 -17.22
N TYR A 5 5.00 -1.77 -17.51
CA TYR A 5 3.67 -1.70 -16.88
C TYR A 5 3.76 -2.10 -15.40
N LEU A 6 4.52 -3.15 -15.08
CA LEU A 6 4.72 -3.60 -13.70
C LEU A 6 5.47 -2.56 -12.88
N MET A 7 6.51 -1.97 -13.45
CA MET A 7 7.32 -0.94 -12.79
C MET A 7 6.47 0.30 -12.43
N SER A 8 5.51 0.68 -13.29
CA SER A 8 4.58 1.79 -13.04
C SER A 8 3.61 1.56 -11.87
N LYS A 9 3.41 0.30 -11.45
CA LYS A 9 2.50 -0.06 -10.35
C LYS A 9 3.15 0.04 -8.97
N MET A 10 4.46 0.21 -8.88
CA MET A 10 5.15 0.35 -7.59
C MET A 10 4.61 1.55 -6.80
N LYS A 11 4.36 1.32 -5.50
CA LYS A 11 3.78 2.31 -4.59
C LYS A 11 4.88 2.92 -3.72
N SER A 12 4.71 4.19 -3.34
CA SER A 12 5.61 4.87 -2.41
C SER A 12 4.99 4.92 -1.01
N SER A 13 5.77 4.51 -0.01
CA SER A 13 5.38 4.62 1.41
C SER A 13 5.17 6.07 1.82
N GLY A 14 5.94 7.01 1.26
CA GLY A 14 5.82 8.44 1.59
C GLY A 14 4.46 9.02 1.21
N ILE A 15 3.91 8.63 0.05
CA ILE A 15 2.57 9.05 -0.39
C ILE A 15 1.50 8.43 0.51
N ALA A 16 1.68 7.18 0.93
CA ALA A 16 0.78 6.54 1.89
C ALA A 16 0.75 7.27 3.25
N TYR A 17 1.90 7.73 3.75
CA TYR A 17 1.97 8.56 4.97
C TYR A 17 1.33 9.94 4.79
N LEU A 18 1.51 10.59 3.64
CA LEU A 18 0.86 11.88 3.35
C LEU A 18 -0.67 11.73 3.32
N CYS A 19 -1.18 10.70 2.65
CA CYS A 19 -2.62 10.39 2.64
C CYS A 19 -3.16 10.03 4.04
N TRP A 20 -2.35 9.36 4.85
CA TRP A 20 -2.69 9.03 6.24
C TRP A 20 -2.80 10.30 7.11
N PHE A 21 -1.79 11.17 7.06
CA PHE A 21 -1.71 12.36 7.91
C PHE A 21 -2.74 13.44 7.56
N PHE A 22 -2.98 13.69 6.26
CA PHE A 22 -3.86 14.79 5.83
C PHE A 22 -5.35 14.41 5.77
N LEU A 23 -5.66 13.17 5.39
CA LEU A 23 -7.03 12.80 5.02
C LEU A 23 -7.51 11.49 5.66
N GLY A 24 -6.62 10.68 6.25
CA GLY A 24 -6.98 9.36 6.80
C GLY A 24 -7.53 8.37 5.75
N VAL A 25 -7.18 8.55 4.47
CA VAL A 25 -7.63 7.70 3.34
C VAL A 25 -6.51 6.80 2.79
N HIS A 26 -5.50 6.52 3.61
CA HIS A 26 -4.34 5.70 3.22
C HIS A 26 -4.73 4.29 2.77
N TYR A 27 -5.79 3.68 3.33
CA TYR A 27 -6.24 2.36 2.86
C TYR A 27 -6.86 2.40 1.46
N ALA A 28 -7.57 3.47 1.10
CA ALA A 28 -8.08 3.67 -0.26
C ALA A 28 -6.93 3.82 -1.27
N TYR A 29 -5.84 4.53 -0.90
CA TYR A 29 -4.65 4.67 -1.76
C TYR A 29 -3.94 3.33 -2.05
N LEU A 30 -3.93 2.43 -1.06
CA LEU A 30 -3.42 1.06 -1.20
C LEU A 30 -4.42 0.13 -1.92
N GLY A 31 -5.59 0.62 -2.34
CA GLY A 31 -6.65 -0.17 -2.97
C GLY A 31 -7.39 -1.10 -2.02
N LYS A 32 -7.22 -0.92 -0.70
CA LYS A 32 -7.82 -1.77 0.35
C LYS A 32 -9.09 -1.14 0.92
N TRP A 33 -10.13 -1.04 0.08
CA TRP A 33 -11.42 -0.44 0.46
C TRP A 33 -12.09 -1.11 1.68
N GLY A 34 -11.99 -2.43 1.82
CA GLY A 34 -12.54 -3.13 3.00
C GLY A 34 -11.92 -2.65 4.32
N TRP A 35 -10.61 -2.38 4.33
CA TRP A 35 -9.92 -1.83 5.49
C TRP A 35 -10.27 -0.35 5.72
N GLN A 36 -10.50 0.41 4.65
CA GLN A 36 -10.96 1.81 4.75
C GLN A 36 -12.34 1.89 5.42
N ILE A 37 -13.26 1.01 5.05
CA ILE A 37 -14.59 0.95 5.67
C ILE A 37 -14.48 0.54 7.13
N LEU A 38 -13.65 -0.46 7.46
CA LEU A 38 -13.41 -0.86 8.85
C LEU A 38 -12.79 0.26 9.69
N TYR A 39 -11.89 1.06 9.10
CA TYR A 39 -11.31 2.25 9.74
C TYR A 39 -12.37 3.29 10.06
N TRP A 40 -13.31 3.57 9.14
CA TRP A 40 -14.42 4.48 9.43
C TRP A 40 -15.41 3.92 10.45
N LEU A 41 -15.68 2.61 10.40
CA LEU A 41 -16.60 1.94 11.32
C LEU A 41 -16.04 1.92 12.76
N THR A 42 -14.71 1.94 12.88
CA THR A 42 -14.00 2.09 14.17
C THR A 42 -13.73 3.56 14.53
N LEU A 43 -14.28 4.53 13.78
CA LEU A 43 -14.02 5.99 13.95
C LEU A 43 -12.53 6.35 13.97
N GLY A 44 -11.72 5.66 13.15
CA GLY A 44 -10.27 5.83 13.12
C GLY A 44 -9.53 5.17 14.30
N GLY A 45 -10.23 4.37 15.10
CA GLY A 45 -9.69 3.54 16.18
C GLY A 45 -8.96 4.31 17.28
N PHE A 46 -9.47 5.48 17.68
CA PHE A 46 -8.98 6.30 18.81
C PHE A 46 -7.48 6.67 18.75
N GLY A 47 -6.87 6.66 17.56
CA GLY A 47 -5.44 6.92 17.37
C GLY A 47 -4.53 5.71 17.59
N ILE A 48 -5.00 4.63 18.22
CA ILE A 48 -4.25 3.38 18.38
C ILE A 48 -4.06 2.69 17.03
N TRP A 49 -5.11 2.66 16.21
CA TRP A 49 -5.01 2.14 14.83
C TRP A 49 -4.05 2.94 13.98
N ALA A 50 -4.07 4.26 14.14
CA ALA A 50 -3.15 5.17 13.46
C ALA A 50 -1.69 4.88 13.88
N PHE A 51 -1.45 4.61 15.16
CA PHE A 51 -0.13 4.22 15.68
C PHE A 51 0.35 2.88 15.12
N ILE A 52 -0.52 1.87 15.05
CA ILE A 52 -0.21 0.56 14.44
C ILE A 52 0.10 0.73 12.95
N ASP A 53 -0.66 1.57 12.24
CA ASP A 53 -0.45 1.81 10.82
C ASP A 53 0.89 2.49 10.52
N LEU A 54 1.42 3.29 11.46
CA LEU A 54 2.74 3.90 11.31
C LEU A 54 3.83 2.86 11.06
N PHE A 55 3.78 1.73 11.73
CA PHE A 55 4.74 0.63 11.55
C PHE A 55 4.36 -0.31 10.40
N LEU A 56 3.06 -0.40 10.09
CA LEU A 56 2.53 -1.38 9.15
C LEU A 56 2.56 -0.90 7.68
N ILE A 57 2.43 0.41 7.42
CA ILE A 57 2.51 1.02 6.08
C ILE A 57 3.80 0.64 5.33
N PRO A 58 5.02 0.81 5.88
CA PRO A 58 6.26 0.51 5.15
C PRO A 58 6.38 -0.98 4.85
N SER A 59 5.96 -1.85 5.78
CA SER A 59 5.92 -3.29 5.57
C SER A 59 4.93 -3.68 4.46
N LYS A 60 3.73 -3.09 4.45
CA LYS A 60 2.71 -3.31 3.40
C LYS A 60 3.20 -2.87 2.02
N VAL A 61 3.83 -1.70 1.92
CA VAL A 61 4.36 -1.19 0.65
C VAL A 61 5.54 -2.02 0.17
N ASN A 62 6.46 -2.40 1.05
CA ASN A 62 7.60 -3.25 0.70
C ASN A 62 7.11 -4.61 0.17
N ASN A 63 6.17 -5.26 0.86
CA ASN A 63 5.60 -6.53 0.39
C ASN A 63 4.89 -6.40 -0.97
N TYR A 64 4.20 -5.28 -1.22
CA TYR A 64 3.55 -5.03 -2.51
C TYR A 64 4.58 -4.85 -3.64
N ASN A 65 5.61 -4.04 -3.40
CA ASN A 65 6.67 -3.80 -4.38
C ASN A 65 7.51 -5.06 -4.62
N LEU A 66 7.77 -5.89 -3.59
CA LEU A 66 8.45 -7.17 -3.74
C LEU A 66 7.70 -8.13 -4.66
N LYS A 67 6.37 -8.23 -4.54
CA LYS A 67 5.56 -9.04 -5.45
C LYS A 67 5.66 -8.57 -6.90
N ILE A 68 5.67 -7.25 -7.12
CA ILE A 68 5.84 -6.68 -8.45
C ILE A 68 7.24 -6.99 -8.99
N ALA A 69 8.29 -6.85 -8.19
CA ALA A 69 9.66 -7.18 -8.57
C ALA A 69 9.80 -8.66 -8.96
N GLN A 70 9.19 -9.57 -8.19
CA GLN A 70 9.15 -11.00 -8.53
C GLN A 70 8.40 -11.28 -9.84
N GLN A 71 7.30 -10.56 -10.10
CA GLN A 71 6.56 -10.69 -11.37
C GLN A 71 7.36 -10.18 -12.56
N ILE A 72 8.14 -9.11 -12.39
CA ILE A 72 9.07 -8.58 -13.40
C ILE A 72 10.13 -9.64 -13.71
N GLU A 73 10.79 -10.18 -12.68
CA GLU A 73 11.84 -11.20 -12.83
C GLU A 73 11.32 -12.48 -13.50
N ALA A 74 10.16 -12.97 -13.08
CA ALA A 74 9.51 -14.12 -13.71
C ALA A 74 9.12 -13.86 -15.18
N SER A 75 8.68 -12.64 -15.50
CA SER A 75 8.34 -12.25 -16.88
C SER A 75 9.58 -12.13 -17.76
N LYS A 76 10.71 -11.70 -17.19
CA LYS A 76 11.99 -11.58 -17.88
C LYS A 76 12.64 -12.93 -18.17
N ASN A 77 12.50 -13.91 -17.28
CA ASN A 77 13.05 -15.26 -17.44
C ASN A 77 12.23 -16.15 -18.41
N GLN A 78 11.04 -15.70 -18.83
CA GLN A 78 10.18 -16.39 -19.80
C GLN A 78 10.32 -15.89 -21.25
N ASN A 79 11.08 -14.82 -21.50
CA ASN A 79 11.43 -14.33 -22.84
C ASN A 79 12.88 -14.69 -23.19
#